data_AF-A0A1F3LWG6-F1
#
_entry.id   AF-A0A1F3LWG6-F1
#
_cell.length_a   1.000
_cell.length_b   1.000
_cell.length_c   1.000
_cell.angle_alpha   90.00
_cell.angle_beta   90.00
_cell.angle_gamma   90.00
#
_symmetry.space_group_name_H-M   'P 1'
#
loop_
_entity.id
_entity.type
_entity.pdbx_description
1 polymer ?
#
loop_
_entity_poly.entity_id
_entity_poly.type
_entity_poly.pdbx_seq_one_letter_code
_entity_poly.pdbx_strand_id
1 'polypeptide(L)'
;MKRSILTALLFISSLTIYSQNIEGSWHGVLKAHNLELRIVFNIEKRDTSYFATMDSPDQGAIGIPVQTVSFQNTVLKIAIPKASIEYSGLHIGERIIGTFHQSGQSIPMNLSKKASDGPKRPQNPVKPYSYYSEDVKFRNAKGSITLAGTLSLPSKDGVYPVVILISGSGPQNRDEELMGHKPFLVLADHLTKNGIGVFRFDDRGVGESGGIFSLATTLDFASDVEAAVDYLKNRREIDIKKIGLVGHSEGGIIAPLVANDRKDVAFIVLLAGTGIKGSEIVLAQQELMAKAMGVNDDDIERYKKLNRDLFQTLDKEEKNPELKFILSNMINTASGGVASLEDVKLQIEQLTSPWMMFFLKYDPRIALREVKCPLLAINGDKDLQVPSKVNLKAISDSFNKVEDTGNSKVTKTNNDVTTIELEGLNHLFQEAVTGMPSEYATIEQTFSPKALVVITDWILKRVR
;
A
#
# COMPACT_ATOMS: atom_id res chain seq x y z
N MET A 1 45.57 65.30 -39.47
CA MET A 1 44.72 65.35 -38.25
C MET A 1 43.26 65.46 -38.69
N LYS A 2 42.53 64.34 -38.75
CA LYS A 2 41.10 64.31 -39.07
C LYS A 2 40.35 63.81 -37.84
N ARG A 3 39.57 64.68 -37.21
CA ARG A 3 38.57 64.33 -36.19
C ARG A 3 37.21 64.53 -36.85
N SER A 4 36.54 63.43 -37.17
CA SER A 4 35.15 63.42 -37.60
C SER A 4 34.32 62.89 -36.43
N ILE A 5 33.41 63.74 -35.95
CA ILE A 5 32.41 63.46 -34.94
C ILE A 5 31.35 62.56 -35.58
N LEU A 6 31.11 61.37 -35.02
CA LEU A 6 30.01 60.49 -35.40
C LEU A 6 29.06 60.38 -34.21
N THR A 7 27.90 61.00 -34.35
CA THR A 7 26.78 60.95 -33.41
C THR A 7 26.14 59.57 -33.46
N ALA A 8 26.32 58.75 -32.42
CA ALA A 8 25.63 57.47 -32.28
C ALA A 8 24.30 57.67 -31.55
N LEU A 9 23.19 57.34 -32.22
CA LEU A 9 21.86 57.23 -31.62
C LEU A 9 21.87 56.18 -30.50
N LEU A 10 21.54 56.61 -29.28
CA LEU A 10 21.22 55.74 -28.16
C LEU A 10 19.79 55.21 -28.35
N PHE A 11 19.67 53.94 -28.74
CA PHE A 11 18.44 53.16 -28.58
C PHE A 11 18.30 52.81 -27.09
N ILE A 12 17.43 53.52 -26.37
CA ILE A 12 17.01 53.13 -25.02
C ILE A 12 16.02 51.97 -25.21
N SER A 13 16.51 50.74 -25.10
CA SER A 13 15.65 49.58 -24.91
C SER A 13 15.09 49.65 -23.49
N SER A 14 13.79 49.90 -23.37
CA SER A 14 13.04 49.73 -22.12
C SER A 14 13.16 48.28 -21.64
N LEU A 15 14.02 48.03 -20.66
CA LEU A 15 13.99 46.80 -19.88
C LEU A 15 12.69 46.84 -19.06
N THR A 16 11.67 46.16 -19.54
CA THR A 16 10.53 45.74 -18.72
C THR A 16 11.06 44.88 -17.60
N ILE A 17 11.08 45.42 -16.39
CA ILE A 17 11.31 44.67 -15.16
C ILE A 17 10.11 43.72 -15.03
N TYR A 18 10.26 42.48 -15.49
CA TYR A 18 9.33 41.42 -15.09
C TYR A 18 9.50 41.23 -13.59
N SER A 19 8.42 41.48 -12.84
CA SER A 19 8.31 40.93 -11.48
C SER A 19 8.50 39.42 -11.60
N GLN A 20 9.61 38.90 -11.08
CA GLN A 20 9.91 37.48 -11.09
C GLN A 20 8.99 36.80 -10.08
N ASN A 21 7.81 36.41 -10.56
CA ASN A 21 6.84 35.71 -9.73
C ASN A 21 7.10 34.20 -9.80
N ILE A 22 7.38 33.59 -8.65
CA ILE A 22 7.54 32.14 -8.51
C ILE A 22 6.28 31.47 -7.92
N GLU A 23 5.22 32.22 -7.65
CA GLU A 23 3.96 31.69 -7.11
C GLU A 23 3.33 30.63 -8.02
N GLY A 24 2.69 29.64 -7.42
CA GLY A 24 2.04 28.50 -8.06
C GLY A 24 2.87 27.21 -7.99
N SER A 25 2.37 26.18 -8.68
CA SER A 25 2.94 24.84 -8.61
C SER A 25 4.12 24.66 -9.57
N TRP A 26 5.19 24.09 -9.05
CA TRP A 26 6.42 23.77 -9.77
C TRP A 26 6.67 22.27 -9.71
N HIS A 27 6.71 21.65 -10.88
CA HIS A 27 6.72 20.20 -11.04
C HIS A 27 8.11 19.74 -11.48
N GLY A 28 8.70 18.80 -10.76
CA GLY A 28 9.93 18.13 -11.11
C GLY A 28 9.75 16.62 -11.12
N VAL A 29 10.71 15.94 -11.75
CA VAL A 29 10.86 14.49 -11.64
C VAL A 29 12.23 14.23 -11.04
N LEU A 30 12.24 13.72 -9.82
CA LEU A 30 13.43 13.25 -9.12
C LEU A 30 13.81 11.88 -9.69
N LYS A 31 14.97 11.79 -10.31
CA LYS A 31 15.50 10.54 -10.87
C LYS A 31 16.63 10.03 -9.99
N ALA A 32 16.34 9.09 -9.10
CA ALA A 32 17.30 8.50 -8.19
C ALA A 32 17.49 7.02 -8.54
N HIS A 33 18.63 6.67 -9.14
CA HIS A 33 18.91 5.30 -9.61
C HIS A 33 17.80 4.76 -10.53
N ASN A 34 17.03 3.76 -10.08
CA ASN A 34 15.92 3.14 -10.82
C ASN A 34 14.53 3.70 -10.42
N LEU A 35 14.49 4.77 -9.64
CA LEU A 35 13.25 5.37 -9.14
C LEU A 35 13.04 6.75 -9.80
N GLU A 36 11.86 6.95 -10.37
CA GLU A 36 11.39 8.25 -10.85
C GLU A 36 10.20 8.70 -10.00
N LEU A 37 10.35 9.82 -9.29
CA LEU A 37 9.29 10.40 -8.45
C LEU A 37 8.96 11.82 -8.90
N ARG A 38 7.67 12.10 -9.08
CA ARG A 38 7.17 13.46 -9.25
C ARG A 38 7.21 14.17 -7.92
N ILE A 39 7.83 15.36 -7.92
CA ILE A 39 7.85 16.28 -6.80
C ILE A 39 7.17 17.57 -7.25
N VAL A 40 6.25 18.08 -6.46
CA VAL A 40 5.57 19.35 -6.71
C VAL A 40 5.85 20.29 -5.56
N PHE A 41 6.42 21.47 -5.83
CA PHE A 41 6.47 22.55 -4.86
C PHE A 41 5.34 23.53 -5.16
N ASN A 42 4.39 23.67 -4.24
CA ASN A 42 3.31 24.65 -4.33
C ASN A 42 3.74 25.89 -3.57
N ILE A 43 4.08 26.97 -4.27
CA ILE A 43 4.63 28.18 -3.67
C ILE A 43 3.56 29.27 -3.61
N GLU A 44 3.33 29.82 -2.43
CA GLU A 44 2.46 30.97 -2.20
C GLU A 44 3.29 32.14 -1.69
N LYS A 45 2.90 33.37 -2.04
CA LYS A 45 3.46 34.58 -1.45
C LYS A 45 2.45 35.19 -0.50
N ARG A 46 2.88 35.49 0.73
CA ARG A 46 2.08 36.27 1.70
C ARG A 46 2.92 37.47 2.14
N ASP A 47 2.42 38.66 1.84
CA ASP A 47 3.13 39.93 2.00
C ASP A 47 4.51 39.94 1.31
N THR A 48 5.58 39.86 2.09
CA THR A 48 6.97 39.88 1.63
C THR A 48 7.64 38.51 1.67
N SER A 49 6.95 37.49 2.22
CA SER A 49 7.51 36.16 2.48
C SER A 49 6.89 35.11 1.56
N TYR A 50 7.67 34.10 1.22
CA TYR A 50 7.19 32.91 0.51
C TYR A 50 6.91 31.77 1.48
N PHE A 51 5.86 31.02 1.18
CA PHE A 51 5.44 29.81 1.85
C PHE A 51 5.34 28.72 0.80
N ALA A 52 5.58 27.46 1.18
CA ALA A 52 5.37 26.37 0.25
C ALA A 52 4.90 25.10 0.94
N THR A 53 4.25 24.24 0.16
CA THR A 53 4.15 22.81 0.45
C THR A 53 4.89 22.02 -0.62
N MET A 54 5.24 20.79 -0.27
CA MET A 54 5.77 19.80 -1.20
C MET A 54 4.79 18.63 -1.31
N ASP A 55 4.52 18.20 -2.53
CA ASP A 55 3.80 16.97 -2.82
C ASP A 55 4.77 15.97 -3.46
N SER A 56 4.63 14.70 -3.13
CA SER A 56 5.16 13.55 -3.88
C SER A 56 3.97 12.69 -4.31
N PRO A 57 3.28 13.03 -5.42
CA PRO A 57 2.03 12.36 -5.81
C PRO A 57 2.20 10.86 -6.04
N ASP A 58 3.36 10.46 -6.56
CA ASP A 58 3.67 9.05 -6.81
C ASP A 58 3.77 8.25 -5.51
N GLN A 59 4.05 8.91 -4.38
CA GLN A 59 4.14 8.30 -3.05
C GLN A 59 2.89 8.57 -2.19
N GLY A 60 1.86 9.23 -2.73
CA GLY A 60 0.66 9.61 -1.99
C GLY A 60 0.88 10.67 -0.89
N ALA A 61 2.07 11.27 -0.81
CA ALA A 61 2.39 12.28 0.20
C ALA A 61 2.05 13.67 -0.31
N ILE A 62 0.95 14.26 0.16
CA ILE A 62 0.44 15.56 -0.32
C ILE A 62 0.50 16.58 0.82
N GLY A 63 0.88 17.82 0.51
CA GLY A 63 0.82 18.95 1.43
C GLY A 63 1.92 18.99 2.49
N ILE A 64 3.09 18.37 2.25
CA ILE A 64 4.21 18.37 3.19
C ILE A 64 4.65 19.82 3.45
N PRO A 65 4.59 20.32 4.70
CA PRO A 65 4.97 21.70 4.98
C PRO A 65 6.46 21.95 4.71
N VAL A 66 6.76 23.01 3.94
CA VAL A 66 8.13 23.50 3.75
C VAL A 66 8.49 24.47 4.87
N GLN A 67 9.64 24.28 5.51
CA GLN A 67 10.07 25.12 6.64
C GLN A 67 10.70 26.43 6.18
N THR A 68 11.49 26.41 5.10
CA THR A 68 12.11 27.62 4.56
C THR A 68 11.93 27.70 3.05
N VAL A 69 11.51 28.88 2.59
CA VAL A 69 11.48 29.24 1.17
C VAL A 69 12.17 30.59 1.05
N SER A 70 13.17 30.69 0.21
CA SER A 70 13.81 31.96 -0.12
C SER A 70 13.99 32.09 -1.62
N PHE A 71 13.73 33.28 -2.14
CA PHE A 71 13.93 33.60 -3.54
C PHE A 71 14.64 34.94 -3.64
N GLN A 72 15.93 34.88 -4.01
CA GLN A 72 16.79 36.05 -4.11
C GLN A 72 17.69 35.93 -5.33
N ASN A 73 17.88 37.01 -6.08
CA ASN A 73 18.74 37.05 -7.26
C ASN A 73 18.49 35.87 -8.23
N THR A 74 17.24 35.61 -8.61
CA THR A 74 16.81 34.47 -9.46
C THR A 74 17.01 33.06 -8.87
N VAL A 75 17.52 32.92 -7.65
CA VAL A 75 17.76 31.61 -7.03
C VAL A 75 16.64 31.30 -6.04
N LEU A 76 15.95 30.19 -6.28
CA LEU A 76 15.01 29.57 -5.34
C LEU A 76 15.78 28.60 -4.43
N LYS A 77 15.58 28.72 -3.12
CA LYS A 77 15.97 27.72 -2.14
C LYS A 77 14.78 27.30 -1.30
N ILE A 78 14.63 25.99 -1.13
CA ILE A 78 13.59 25.35 -0.33
C ILE A 78 14.27 24.37 0.64
N ALA A 79 13.89 24.34 1.90
CA ALA A 79 14.36 23.31 2.83
C ALA A 79 13.22 22.72 3.67
N ILE A 80 13.30 21.40 3.83
CA ILE A 80 12.47 20.60 4.73
C ILE A 80 13.41 19.81 5.66
N PRO A 81 13.95 20.42 6.72
CA PRO A 81 14.96 19.77 7.56
C PRO A 81 14.50 18.44 8.17
N LYS A 82 13.21 18.32 8.49
CA LYS A 82 12.63 17.07 9.03
C LYS A 82 12.76 15.87 8.08
N ALA A 83 12.80 16.12 6.78
CA ALA A 83 12.95 15.10 5.75
C ALA A 83 14.39 15.02 5.19
N SER A 84 15.32 15.79 5.77
CA SER A 84 16.67 16.01 5.24
C SER A 84 16.66 16.47 3.78
N ILE A 85 15.65 17.24 3.36
CA ILE A 85 15.49 17.71 1.98
C ILE A 85 15.91 19.17 1.86
N GLU A 86 16.72 19.45 0.84
CA GLU A 86 16.99 20.80 0.36
C GLU A 86 16.85 20.84 -1.16
N TYR A 87 16.34 21.95 -1.70
CA TYR A 87 16.33 22.22 -3.13
C TYR A 87 16.93 23.59 -3.38
N SER A 88 17.81 23.70 -4.38
CA SER A 88 18.36 24.97 -4.84
C SER A 88 18.34 25.01 -6.36
N GLY A 89 17.80 26.08 -6.94
CA GLY A 89 17.70 26.18 -8.39
C GLY A 89 17.59 27.60 -8.93
N LEU A 90 18.07 27.79 -10.16
CA LEU A 90 18.05 29.03 -10.91
C LEU A 90 16.76 29.14 -11.72
N HIS A 91 15.96 30.17 -11.45
CA HIS A 91 14.70 30.47 -12.12
C HIS A 91 14.94 31.15 -13.47
N ILE A 92 14.47 30.52 -14.56
CA ILE A 92 14.62 30.96 -15.94
C ILE A 92 13.27 30.78 -16.67
N GLY A 93 12.47 31.84 -16.72
CA GLY A 93 11.13 31.81 -17.33
C GLY A 93 10.23 30.79 -16.63
N GLU A 94 9.65 29.87 -17.39
CA GLU A 94 8.74 28.82 -16.88
C GLU A 94 9.47 27.58 -16.32
N ARG A 95 10.77 27.70 -16.02
CA ARG A 95 11.63 26.61 -15.53
C ARG A 95 12.48 27.04 -14.36
N ILE A 96 12.83 26.09 -13.50
CA ILE A 96 13.88 26.25 -12.49
C ILE A 96 14.89 25.13 -12.70
N ILE A 97 16.14 25.48 -13.01
CA ILE A 97 17.23 24.53 -13.19
C ILE A 97 17.90 24.36 -11.85
N GLY A 98 17.79 23.19 -11.22
CA GLY A 98 18.23 23.03 -9.84
C GLY A 98 18.64 21.62 -9.47
N THR A 99 19.03 21.51 -8.21
CA THR A 99 19.49 20.30 -7.58
C THR A 99 18.66 20.05 -6.33
N PHE A 100 18.17 18.82 -6.21
CA PHE A 100 17.54 18.29 -5.02
C PHE A 100 18.58 17.55 -4.20
N HIS A 101 18.66 17.86 -2.92
CA HIS A 101 19.54 17.23 -1.97
C HIS A 101 18.69 16.48 -0.95
N GLN A 102 19.01 15.20 -0.74
CA GLN A 102 18.36 14.42 0.30
C GLN A 102 19.34 13.44 0.93
N SER A 103 19.45 13.47 2.26
CA SER A 103 20.28 12.54 3.04
C SER A 103 21.72 12.41 2.52
N GLY A 104 22.32 13.55 2.11
CA GLY A 104 23.68 13.62 1.58
C GLY A 104 23.81 13.32 0.07
N GLN A 105 22.76 12.86 -0.61
CA GLN A 105 22.75 12.69 -2.07
C GLN A 105 22.38 13.99 -2.77
N SER A 106 22.99 14.25 -3.93
CA SER A 106 22.70 15.41 -4.78
C SER A 106 22.18 14.92 -6.13
N ILE A 107 20.93 15.27 -6.45
CA ILE A 107 20.21 14.77 -7.63
C ILE A 107 19.77 15.97 -8.48
N PRO A 108 20.22 16.09 -9.74
CA PRO A 108 19.71 17.11 -10.64
C PRO A 108 18.19 16.97 -10.80
N MET A 109 17.45 18.05 -10.51
CA MET A 109 16.00 18.07 -10.65
C MET A 109 15.55 19.44 -11.15
N ASN A 110 15.14 19.47 -12.41
CA ASN A 110 14.56 20.68 -13.00
C ASN A 110 13.07 20.74 -12.68
N LEU A 111 12.58 21.94 -12.35
CA LEU A 111 11.17 22.21 -12.16
C LEU A 111 10.59 22.93 -13.37
N SER A 112 9.30 22.73 -13.63
CA SER A 112 8.54 23.50 -14.61
C SER A 112 7.10 23.76 -14.16
N LYS A 113 6.45 24.79 -14.71
CA LYS A 113 5.04 25.08 -14.44
C LYS A 113 4.08 24.01 -14.97
N LYS A 114 4.51 23.18 -15.92
CA LYS A 114 3.69 22.09 -16.47
C LYS A 114 3.98 20.79 -15.71
N ALA A 115 2.92 20.13 -15.24
CA ALA A 115 3.03 18.79 -14.68
C ALA A 115 3.54 17.79 -15.73
N SER A 116 4.37 16.85 -15.31
CA SER A 116 4.53 15.58 -16.03
C SER A 116 3.31 14.72 -15.76
N ASP A 117 2.69 14.15 -16.80
CA ASP A 117 1.49 13.31 -16.66
C ASP A 117 1.74 12.06 -15.80
N GLY A 118 3.01 11.71 -15.58
CA GLY A 118 3.43 10.53 -14.84
C GLY A 118 2.98 9.22 -15.51
N PRO A 119 3.25 8.08 -14.86
CA PRO A 119 2.76 6.79 -15.32
C PRO A 119 1.23 6.77 -15.35
N LYS A 120 0.64 6.34 -16.47
CA LYS A 120 -0.82 6.24 -16.59
C LYS A 120 -1.33 5.04 -15.79
N ARG A 121 -2.62 5.07 -15.48
CA ARG A 121 -3.35 3.97 -14.84
C ARG A 121 -4.51 3.53 -15.73
N PRO A 122 -4.22 2.99 -16.94
CA PRO A 122 -5.22 2.77 -17.98
C PRO A 122 -6.32 1.78 -17.59
N GLN A 123 -6.07 0.94 -16.58
CA GLN A 123 -7.04 -0.03 -16.08
C GLN A 123 -8.04 0.57 -15.10
N ASN A 124 -7.80 1.78 -14.56
CA ASN A 124 -8.74 2.40 -13.63
C ASN A 124 -10.07 2.67 -14.37
N PRO A 125 -11.18 2.03 -13.97
CA PRO A 125 -12.48 2.24 -14.58
C PRO A 125 -12.93 3.69 -14.48
N VAL A 126 -13.52 4.22 -15.55
CA VAL A 126 -14.02 5.59 -15.62
C VAL A 126 -15.55 5.56 -15.69
N LYS A 127 -16.20 6.45 -14.94
CA LYS A 127 -17.66 6.60 -14.96
C LYS A 127 -18.14 7.24 -16.29
N PRO A 128 -19.37 6.96 -16.74
CA PRO A 128 -20.33 6.02 -16.15
C PRO A 128 -19.90 4.56 -16.37
N TYR A 129 -20.08 3.73 -15.35
CA TYR A 129 -19.81 2.29 -15.46
C TYR A 129 -20.91 1.61 -16.28
N SER A 130 -20.57 0.48 -16.92
CA SER A 130 -21.53 -0.35 -17.66
C SER A 130 -22.41 -1.22 -16.77
N TYR A 131 -22.35 -1.03 -15.46
CA TYR A 131 -23.00 -1.84 -14.43
C TYR A 131 -23.56 -0.93 -13.32
N TYR A 132 -24.41 -1.49 -12.46
CA TYR A 132 -24.99 -0.76 -11.34
C TYR A 132 -23.97 -0.61 -10.20
N SER A 133 -23.86 0.58 -9.63
CA SER A 133 -23.01 0.85 -8.48
C SER A 133 -23.71 1.82 -7.55
N GLU A 134 -23.65 1.53 -6.26
CA GLU A 134 -24.19 2.42 -5.21
C GLU A 134 -23.27 2.47 -4.00
N ASP A 135 -23.17 3.65 -3.40
CA ASP A 135 -22.50 3.84 -2.12
C ASP A 135 -23.49 3.57 -0.99
N VAL A 136 -23.04 2.84 0.02
CA VAL A 136 -23.86 2.35 1.13
C VAL A 136 -23.13 2.52 2.46
N LYS A 137 -23.91 2.61 3.53
CA LYS A 137 -23.41 2.56 4.90
C LYS A 137 -24.03 1.39 5.63
N PHE A 138 -23.24 0.72 6.46
CA PHE A 138 -23.66 -0.44 7.23
C PHE A 138 -23.06 -0.41 8.63
N ARG A 139 -23.74 -1.05 9.59
CA ARG A 139 -23.37 -0.98 11.00
C ARG A 139 -22.60 -2.23 11.41
N ASN A 140 -21.41 -2.05 12.00
CA ASN A 140 -20.80 -3.07 12.83
C ASN A 140 -21.24 -2.86 14.28
N ALA A 141 -22.12 -3.74 14.77
CA ALA A 141 -22.65 -3.66 16.12
C ALA A 141 -21.58 -3.99 17.20
N LYS A 142 -20.66 -4.93 16.92
CA LYS A 142 -19.58 -5.31 17.85
C LYS A 142 -18.62 -4.14 18.09
N GLY A 143 -18.23 -3.46 17.01
CA GLY A 143 -17.37 -2.26 17.08
C GLY A 143 -18.10 -0.98 17.46
N SER A 144 -19.44 -0.98 17.49
CA SER A 144 -20.26 0.24 17.64
C SER A 144 -19.91 1.35 16.64
N ILE A 145 -19.57 0.97 15.41
CA ILE A 145 -19.19 1.88 14.32
C ILE A 145 -20.11 1.71 13.11
N THR A 146 -20.15 2.75 12.28
CA THR A 146 -20.74 2.70 10.94
C THR A 146 -19.61 2.69 9.93
N LEU A 147 -19.65 1.73 9.00
CA LEU A 147 -18.71 1.59 7.91
C LEU A 147 -19.36 2.06 6.61
N ALA A 148 -18.54 2.50 5.67
CA ALA A 148 -18.96 2.98 4.36
C ALA A 148 -18.34 2.12 3.26
N GLY A 149 -19.10 1.84 2.21
CA GLY A 149 -18.62 1.05 1.09
C GLY A 149 -19.42 1.26 -0.18
N THR A 150 -19.09 0.49 -1.20
CA THR A 150 -19.71 0.52 -2.51
C THR A 150 -20.09 -0.89 -2.92
N LEU A 151 -21.37 -1.09 -3.27
CA LEU A 151 -21.88 -2.32 -3.86
C LEU A 151 -21.98 -2.14 -5.38
N SER A 152 -21.27 -2.98 -6.13
CA SER A 152 -21.34 -3.06 -7.59
C SER A 152 -22.07 -4.34 -8.00
N LEU A 153 -23.04 -4.23 -8.90
CA LEU A 153 -23.86 -5.34 -9.39
C LEU A 153 -23.96 -5.29 -10.92
N PRO A 154 -24.02 -6.44 -11.62
CA PRO A 154 -24.14 -6.46 -13.09
C PRO A 154 -25.32 -5.64 -13.61
N SER A 155 -26.45 -5.65 -12.89
CA SER A 155 -27.59 -4.77 -13.07
C SER A 155 -28.24 -4.48 -11.72
N LYS A 156 -29.14 -3.49 -11.67
CA LYS A 156 -29.95 -3.18 -10.48
C LYS A 156 -30.99 -4.27 -10.20
N ASP A 157 -31.47 -4.92 -11.26
CA ASP A 157 -32.42 -6.02 -11.18
C ASP A 157 -31.70 -7.36 -11.26
N GLY A 158 -32.18 -8.36 -10.54
CA GLY A 158 -31.61 -9.71 -10.54
C GLY A 158 -31.13 -10.14 -9.15
N VAL A 159 -30.60 -11.36 -9.09
CA VAL A 159 -30.00 -11.94 -7.87
C VAL A 159 -28.63 -12.48 -8.26
N TYR A 160 -27.58 -11.97 -7.62
CA TYR A 160 -26.20 -12.22 -8.03
C TYR A 160 -25.38 -12.90 -6.93
N PRO A 161 -24.47 -13.82 -7.28
CA PRO A 161 -23.39 -14.17 -6.35
C PRO A 161 -22.53 -12.94 -6.10
N VAL A 162 -22.02 -12.79 -4.88
CA VAL A 162 -21.25 -11.61 -4.50
C VAL A 162 -19.97 -11.97 -3.77
N VAL A 163 -18.91 -11.21 -4.03
CA VAL A 163 -17.69 -11.27 -3.22
C VAL A 163 -17.48 -10.00 -2.43
N ILE A 164 -16.96 -10.14 -1.22
CA ILE A 164 -16.47 -9.02 -0.40
C ILE A 164 -14.94 -8.95 -0.58
N LEU A 165 -14.43 -7.78 -0.99
CA LEU A 165 -12.99 -7.56 -1.04
C LEU A 165 -12.48 -7.06 0.31
N ILE A 166 -11.40 -7.66 0.81
CA ILE A 166 -10.82 -7.39 2.13
C ILE A 166 -9.37 -6.95 1.93
N SER A 167 -9.08 -5.70 2.28
CA SER A 167 -7.80 -5.01 2.09
C SER A 167 -6.65 -5.66 2.85
N GLY A 168 -5.43 -5.34 2.41
CA GLY A 168 -4.20 -5.61 3.13
C GLY A 168 -3.99 -4.71 4.36
N SER A 169 -2.75 -4.69 4.85
CA SER A 169 -2.38 -3.94 6.05
C SER A 169 -2.24 -2.43 5.80
N GLY A 170 -2.32 -1.67 6.88
CA GLY A 170 -2.33 -0.20 6.85
C GLY A 170 -3.73 0.37 6.61
N PRO A 171 -3.89 1.70 6.69
CA PRO A 171 -5.19 2.33 6.52
C PRO A 171 -5.60 2.35 5.05
N GLN A 172 -6.52 1.47 4.62
CA GLN A 172 -6.95 1.37 3.23
C GLN A 172 -8.37 1.93 3.01
N ASN A 173 -8.55 2.62 1.88
CA ASN A 173 -9.88 2.91 1.36
C ASN A 173 -10.43 1.69 0.59
N ARG A 174 -11.71 1.74 0.19
CA ARG A 174 -12.38 0.66 -0.57
C ARG A 174 -11.75 0.31 -1.93
N ASP A 175 -10.82 1.13 -2.43
CA ASP A 175 -10.10 0.90 -3.69
C ASP A 175 -8.73 0.22 -3.47
N GLU A 176 -8.29 0.06 -2.21
CA GLU A 176 -6.95 -0.36 -1.81
C GLU A 176 -5.86 0.51 -2.49
N GLU A 177 -6.05 1.82 -2.40
CA GLU A 177 -5.25 2.78 -3.16
C GLU A 177 -3.80 2.88 -2.66
N LEU A 178 -2.84 2.59 -3.55
CA LEU A 178 -1.41 2.68 -3.25
C LEU A 178 -0.63 3.13 -4.47
N MET A 179 0.19 4.18 -4.34
CA MET A 179 1.06 4.70 -5.42
C MET A 179 0.28 4.99 -6.73
N GLY A 180 -0.95 5.48 -6.59
CA GLY A 180 -1.90 5.77 -7.69
C GLY A 180 -2.62 4.55 -8.29
N HIS A 181 -2.30 3.34 -7.84
CA HIS A 181 -3.02 2.13 -8.22
C HIS A 181 -4.30 1.96 -7.40
N LYS A 182 -5.32 1.34 -8.03
CA LYS A 182 -6.62 1.01 -7.41
C LYS A 182 -6.98 -0.45 -7.67
N PRO A 183 -6.20 -1.42 -7.13
CA PRO A 183 -6.34 -2.84 -7.44
C PRO A 183 -7.76 -3.36 -7.19
N PHE A 184 -8.41 -2.96 -6.09
CA PHE A 184 -9.77 -3.40 -5.80
C PHE A 184 -10.81 -2.78 -6.73
N LEU A 185 -10.57 -1.57 -7.26
CA LEU A 185 -11.46 -0.97 -8.25
C LEU A 185 -11.38 -1.73 -9.59
N VAL A 186 -10.17 -2.08 -10.03
CA VAL A 186 -9.95 -2.87 -11.25
C VAL A 186 -10.55 -4.27 -11.11
N LEU A 187 -10.32 -4.93 -9.97
CA LEU A 187 -10.88 -6.25 -9.70
C LEU A 187 -12.42 -6.20 -9.64
N ALA A 188 -12.99 -5.17 -9.00
CA ALA A 188 -14.44 -5.00 -8.94
C ALA A 188 -15.07 -4.80 -10.31
N ASP A 189 -14.51 -3.94 -11.15
CA ASP A 189 -15.00 -3.72 -12.52
C ASP A 189 -14.95 -5.02 -13.34
N HIS A 190 -13.84 -5.75 -13.26
CA HIS A 190 -13.68 -7.02 -13.97
C HIS A 190 -14.70 -8.08 -13.54
N LEU A 191 -14.82 -8.33 -12.23
CA LEU A 191 -15.75 -9.33 -11.69
C LEU A 191 -17.21 -8.95 -11.95
N THR A 192 -17.56 -7.67 -11.80
CA THR A 192 -18.92 -7.17 -12.05
C THR A 192 -19.32 -7.36 -13.51
N LYS A 193 -18.44 -7.06 -14.47
CA LYS A 193 -18.68 -7.33 -15.89
C LYS A 193 -18.80 -8.82 -16.24
N ASN A 194 -18.30 -9.70 -15.37
CA ASN A 194 -18.39 -11.16 -15.52
C ASN A 194 -19.56 -11.79 -14.73
N GLY A 195 -20.48 -10.98 -14.21
CA GLY A 195 -21.72 -11.45 -13.60
C GLY A 195 -21.65 -11.70 -12.09
N ILE A 196 -20.59 -11.24 -11.42
CA ILE A 196 -20.39 -11.39 -9.97
C ILE A 196 -20.53 -10.01 -9.34
N GLY A 197 -21.44 -9.84 -8.38
CA GLY A 197 -21.48 -8.58 -7.62
C GLY A 197 -20.26 -8.45 -6.70
N VAL A 198 -19.85 -7.21 -6.42
CA VAL A 198 -18.65 -6.94 -5.62
C VAL A 198 -18.97 -5.90 -4.57
N PHE A 199 -18.66 -6.23 -3.32
CA PHE A 199 -18.77 -5.30 -2.20
C PHE A 199 -17.37 -4.92 -1.70
N ARG A 200 -17.12 -3.62 -1.64
CA ARG A 200 -15.85 -3.05 -1.16
C ARG A 200 -16.19 -1.99 -0.13
N PHE A 201 -15.39 -1.86 0.93
CA PHE A 201 -15.65 -0.89 1.98
C PHE A 201 -14.35 -0.28 2.48
N ASP A 202 -14.44 0.94 3.03
CA ASP A 202 -13.30 1.61 3.64
C ASP A 202 -13.03 0.97 5.00
N ASP A 203 -11.76 0.75 5.34
CA ASP A 203 -11.38 0.25 6.65
C ASP A 203 -11.90 1.19 7.76
N ARG A 204 -12.13 0.63 8.95
CA ARG A 204 -12.50 1.44 10.12
C ARG A 204 -11.54 2.62 10.33
N GLY A 205 -12.10 3.81 10.52
CA GLY A 205 -11.33 5.05 10.68
C GLY A 205 -10.67 5.58 9.40
N VAL A 206 -10.99 5.02 8.23
CA VAL A 206 -10.49 5.44 6.92
C VAL A 206 -11.65 5.87 6.03
N GLY A 207 -11.42 6.82 5.12
CA GLY A 207 -12.43 7.28 4.18
C GLY A 207 -13.69 7.80 4.89
N GLU A 208 -14.84 7.20 4.59
CA GLU A 208 -16.11 7.55 5.22
C GLU A 208 -16.51 6.62 6.39
N SER A 209 -15.69 5.62 6.69
CA SER A 209 -15.90 4.68 7.79
C SER A 209 -15.51 5.32 9.14
N GLY A 210 -16.38 5.16 10.14
CA GLY A 210 -16.08 5.58 11.51
C GLY A 210 -15.10 4.64 12.22
N GLY A 211 -14.71 5.00 13.46
CA GLY A 211 -13.76 4.24 14.28
C GLY A 211 -12.37 4.87 14.31
N ILE A 212 -11.40 4.15 14.90
CA ILE A 212 -10.01 4.60 15.05
C ILE A 212 -9.09 3.48 14.59
N PHE A 213 -8.46 3.65 13.42
CA PHE A 213 -7.60 2.63 12.81
C PHE A 213 -6.44 2.21 13.72
N SER A 214 -5.76 3.18 14.37
CA SER A 214 -4.56 2.92 15.17
C SER A 214 -4.79 2.06 16.42
N LEU A 215 -6.05 1.86 16.83
CA LEU A 215 -6.42 1.01 17.96
C LEU A 215 -6.89 -0.38 17.53
N ALA A 216 -7.07 -0.61 16.22
CA ALA A 216 -7.61 -1.83 15.68
C ALA A 216 -6.56 -2.94 15.55
N THR A 217 -7.05 -4.18 15.59
CA THR A 217 -6.29 -5.40 15.30
C THR A 217 -6.90 -6.17 14.12
N THR A 218 -6.27 -7.26 13.68
CA THR A 218 -6.86 -8.12 12.65
C THR A 218 -8.24 -8.69 13.05
N LEU A 219 -8.50 -8.91 14.35
CA LEU A 219 -9.80 -9.37 14.84
C LEU A 219 -10.90 -8.31 14.70
N ASP A 220 -10.53 -7.05 14.87
CA ASP A 220 -11.41 -5.92 14.63
C ASP A 220 -11.84 -5.87 13.17
N PHE A 221 -10.88 -5.95 12.24
CA PHE A 221 -11.17 -6.00 10.81
C PHE A 221 -11.99 -7.24 10.42
N ALA A 222 -11.77 -8.39 11.05
CA ALA A 222 -12.63 -9.56 10.87
C ALA A 222 -14.09 -9.29 11.27
N SER A 223 -14.32 -8.59 12.39
CA SER A 223 -15.68 -8.18 12.78
C SER A 223 -16.34 -7.20 11.81
N ASP A 224 -15.55 -6.38 11.10
CA ASP A 224 -16.06 -5.48 10.05
C ASP A 224 -16.52 -6.28 8.83
N VAL A 225 -15.76 -7.29 8.44
CA VAL A 225 -16.12 -8.21 7.34
C VAL A 225 -17.36 -9.03 7.70
N GLU A 226 -17.50 -9.51 8.94
CA GLU A 226 -18.74 -10.17 9.39
C GLU A 226 -19.96 -9.26 9.25
N ALA A 227 -19.83 -7.98 9.63
CA ALA A 227 -20.90 -6.99 9.46
C ALA A 227 -21.22 -6.73 7.99
N ALA A 228 -20.23 -6.78 7.10
CA ALA A 228 -20.42 -6.70 5.66
C ALA A 228 -21.21 -7.91 5.11
N VAL A 229 -20.90 -9.13 5.58
CA VAL A 229 -21.68 -10.34 5.22
C VAL A 229 -23.13 -10.19 5.70
N ASP A 230 -23.35 -9.75 6.94
CA ASP A 230 -24.71 -9.56 7.48
C ASP A 230 -25.49 -8.48 6.74
N TYR A 231 -24.83 -7.40 6.34
CA TYR A 231 -25.42 -6.38 5.48
C TYR A 231 -25.91 -6.98 4.16
N LEU A 232 -25.06 -7.72 3.45
CA LEU A 232 -25.40 -8.33 2.16
C LEU A 232 -26.51 -9.38 2.26
N LYS A 233 -26.59 -10.13 3.36
CA LYS A 233 -27.67 -11.12 3.57
C LYS A 233 -29.06 -10.51 3.65
N ASN A 234 -29.16 -9.22 3.94
CA ASN A 234 -30.44 -8.49 3.99
C ASN A 234 -30.80 -7.81 2.65
N ARG A 235 -30.01 -8.03 1.60
CA ARG A 235 -30.21 -7.46 0.27
C ARG A 235 -30.88 -8.47 -0.64
N ARG A 236 -32.00 -8.08 -1.27
CA ARG A 236 -32.76 -8.94 -2.18
C ARG A 236 -32.02 -9.25 -3.49
N GLU A 237 -31.06 -8.40 -3.85
CA GLU A 237 -30.26 -8.52 -5.07
C GLU A 237 -29.11 -9.55 -4.94
N ILE A 238 -28.94 -10.14 -3.75
CA ILE A 238 -27.78 -10.99 -3.42
C ILE A 238 -28.25 -12.45 -3.26
N ASP A 239 -27.58 -13.37 -3.96
CA ASP A 239 -27.71 -14.80 -3.67
C ASP A 239 -26.99 -15.09 -2.36
N ILE A 240 -27.76 -15.14 -1.27
CA ILE A 240 -27.23 -15.33 0.09
C ILE A 240 -26.52 -16.67 0.30
N LYS A 241 -26.63 -17.62 -0.65
CA LYS A 241 -25.89 -18.89 -0.61
C LYS A 241 -24.55 -18.82 -1.34
N LYS A 242 -24.25 -17.70 -2.01
CA LYS A 242 -23.08 -17.50 -2.87
C LYS A 242 -22.34 -16.20 -2.52
N ILE A 243 -22.14 -15.97 -1.22
CA ILE A 243 -21.29 -14.90 -0.70
C ILE A 243 -19.87 -15.45 -0.50
N GLY A 244 -18.90 -14.91 -1.22
CA GLY A 244 -17.48 -15.26 -1.09
C GLY A 244 -16.66 -14.13 -0.46
N LEU A 245 -15.49 -14.47 0.08
CA LEU A 245 -14.52 -13.51 0.59
C LEU A 245 -13.26 -13.52 -0.28
N VAL A 246 -12.76 -12.35 -0.66
CA VAL A 246 -11.51 -12.20 -1.42
C VAL A 246 -10.60 -11.28 -0.63
N GLY A 247 -9.57 -11.85 0.00
CA GLY A 247 -8.69 -11.11 0.89
C GLY A 247 -7.28 -10.96 0.32
N HIS A 248 -6.77 -9.72 0.27
CA HIS A 248 -5.42 -9.42 -0.17
C HIS A 248 -4.48 -9.21 1.01
N SER A 249 -3.26 -9.78 0.98
CA SER A 249 -2.25 -9.63 2.02
C SER A 249 -2.79 -10.00 3.42
N GLU A 250 -2.97 -9.05 4.34
CA GLU A 250 -3.65 -9.27 5.63
C GLU A 250 -5.10 -9.75 5.48
N GLY A 251 -5.82 -9.30 4.44
CA GLY A 251 -7.13 -9.84 4.09
C GLY A 251 -7.12 -11.36 3.89
N GLY A 252 -5.98 -11.94 3.51
CA GLY A 252 -5.74 -13.38 3.44
C GLY A 252 -5.71 -14.10 4.78
N ILE A 253 -5.51 -13.37 5.89
CA ILE A 253 -5.68 -13.83 7.28
C ILE A 253 -7.14 -13.67 7.72
N ILE A 254 -7.73 -12.52 7.39
CA ILE A 254 -9.08 -12.15 7.81
C ILE A 254 -10.13 -13.09 7.20
N ALA A 255 -10.01 -13.44 5.92
CA ALA A 255 -10.99 -14.30 5.25
C ALA A 255 -11.15 -15.69 5.92
N PRO A 256 -10.06 -16.44 6.23
CA PRO A 256 -10.15 -17.67 7.02
C PRO A 256 -10.75 -17.48 8.41
N LEU A 257 -10.38 -16.41 9.14
CA LEU A 257 -10.94 -16.11 10.46
C LEU A 257 -12.47 -16.00 10.39
N VAL A 258 -12.98 -15.20 9.45
CA VAL A 258 -14.41 -15.00 9.26
C VAL A 258 -15.09 -16.29 8.80
N ALA A 259 -14.50 -17.02 7.85
CA ALA A 259 -15.07 -18.27 7.33
C ALA A 259 -15.19 -19.39 8.37
N ASN A 260 -14.38 -19.36 9.44
CA ASN A 260 -14.48 -20.33 10.53
C ASN A 260 -15.69 -20.07 11.44
N ASP A 261 -16.01 -18.79 11.66
CA ASP A 261 -17.16 -18.39 12.49
C ASP A 261 -18.48 -18.33 11.68
N ARG A 262 -18.39 -18.46 10.34
CA ARG A 262 -19.51 -18.28 9.41
C ARG A 262 -19.69 -19.49 8.48
N LYS A 263 -20.77 -20.26 8.70
CA LYS A 263 -21.16 -21.38 7.81
C LYS A 263 -21.81 -20.94 6.50
N ASP A 264 -22.09 -19.66 6.35
CA ASP A 264 -22.76 -19.04 5.20
C ASP A 264 -21.77 -18.28 4.28
N VAL A 265 -20.47 -18.42 4.52
CA VAL A 265 -19.43 -18.07 3.54
C VAL A 265 -19.26 -19.24 2.57
N ALA A 266 -19.49 -18.99 1.29
CA ALA A 266 -19.53 -20.01 0.25
C ALA A 266 -18.14 -20.46 -0.21
N PHE A 267 -17.15 -19.57 -0.21
CA PHE A 267 -15.76 -19.83 -0.57
C PHE A 267 -14.88 -18.65 -0.14
N ILE A 268 -13.56 -18.86 -0.10
CA ILE A 268 -12.57 -17.80 0.08
C ILE A 268 -11.49 -17.81 -1.00
N VAL A 269 -11.00 -16.63 -1.37
CA VAL A 269 -9.87 -16.42 -2.27
C VAL A 269 -8.82 -15.58 -1.53
N LEU A 270 -7.61 -16.09 -1.41
CA LEU A 270 -6.48 -15.44 -0.74
C LEU A 270 -5.53 -14.94 -1.82
N LEU A 271 -5.41 -13.61 -1.94
CA LEU A 271 -4.51 -12.92 -2.85
C LEU A 271 -3.26 -12.54 -2.07
N ALA A 272 -2.12 -13.13 -2.35
CA ALA A 272 -0.87 -12.86 -1.63
C ALA A 272 -1.02 -13.00 -0.09
N GLY A 273 -1.83 -13.97 0.36
CA GLY A 273 -2.15 -14.18 1.77
C GLY A 273 -1.05 -14.91 2.53
N THR A 274 -0.91 -14.63 3.83
CA THR A 274 0.11 -15.27 4.68
C THR A 274 -0.31 -16.68 5.12
N GLY A 275 0.56 -17.67 4.95
CA GLY A 275 0.38 -19.05 5.39
C GLY A 275 1.20 -19.44 6.62
N ILE A 276 2.11 -18.58 7.08
CA ILE A 276 3.00 -18.80 8.24
C ILE A 276 2.83 -17.69 9.28
N LYS A 277 3.40 -17.86 10.48
CA LYS A 277 3.26 -16.90 11.59
C LYS A 277 3.78 -15.52 11.19
N GLY A 278 3.12 -14.45 11.64
CA GLY A 278 3.47 -13.09 11.23
C GLY A 278 4.92 -12.70 11.50
N SER A 279 5.52 -13.15 12.62
CA SER A 279 6.96 -12.95 12.86
C SER A 279 7.86 -13.61 11.81
N GLU A 280 7.46 -14.77 11.26
CA GLU A 280 8.18 -15.46 10.19
C GLU A 280 8.03 -14.70 8.86
N ILE A 281 6.84 -14.13 8.60
CA ILE A 281 6.58 -13.27 7.43
C ILE A 281 7.50 -12.04 7.44
N VAL A 282 7.53 -11.29 8.54
CA VAL A 282 8.32 -10.04 8.62
C VAL A 282 9.81 -10.32 8.40
N LEU A 283 10.34 -11.40 8.97
CA LEU A 283 11.74 -11.79 8.76
C LEU A 283 12.02 -12.20 7.31
N ALA A 284 11.13 -12.97 6.69
CA ALA A 284 11.29 -13.40 5.30
C ALA A 284 11.20 -12.21 4.33
N GLN A 285 10.25 -11.30 4.55
CA GLN A 285 10.10 -10.07 3.78
C GLN A 285 11.36 -9.21 3.84
N GLN A 286 11.88 -8.95 5.04
CA GLN A 286 13.10 -8.16 5.23
C GLN A 286 14.30 -8.80 4.53
N GLU A 287 14.47 -10.11 4.66
CA GLU A 287 15.55 -10.84 3.98
C GLU A 287 15.49 -10.71 2.46
N LEU A 288 14.32 -10.95 1.87
CA LEU A 288 14.16 -10.90 0.42
C LEU A 288 14.38 -9.50 -0.14
N MET A 289 13.85 -8.47 0.52
CA MET A 289 14.06 -7.09 0.12
C MET A 289 15.53 -6.68 0.27
N ALA A 290 16.20 -7.05 1.37
CA ALA A 290 17.61 -6.75 1.56
C ALA A 290 18.49 -7.44 0.50
N LYS A 291 18.20 -8.69 0.16
CA LYS A 291 18.87 -9.41 -0.95
C LYS A 291 18.64 -8.71 -2.29
N ALA A 292 17.41 -8.29 -2.58
CA ALA A 292 17.09 -7.57 -3.81
C ALA A 292 17.81 -6.20 -3.90
N MET A 293 18.13 -5.58 -2.75
CA MET A 293 18.91 -4.35 -2.66
C MET A 293 20.43 -4.59 -2.68
N GLY A 294 20.89 -5.84 -2.73
CA GLY A 294 22.32 -6.19 -2.76
C GLY A 294 23.03 -6.08 -1.39
N VAL A 295 22.27 -6.09 -0.30
CA VAL A 295 22.84 -6.19 1.06
C VAL A 295 23.53 -7.56 1.21
N ASN A 296 24.71 -7.59 1.84
CA ASN A 296 25.45 -8.84 2.03
C ASN A 296 24.80 -9.75 3.10
N ASP A 297 25.05 -11.05 3.01
CA ASP A 297 24.42 -12.06 3.86
C ASP A 297 24.75 -11.89 5.36
N ASP A 298 25.95 -11.43 5.70
CA ASP A 298 26.36 -11.20 7.09
C ASP A 298 25.54 -10.09 7.74
N ASP A 299 25.26 -9.01 7.01
CA ASP A 299 24.44 -7.89 7.48
C ASP A 299 22.98 -8.34 7.62
N ILE A 300 22.48 -9.09 6.63
CA ILE A 300 21.11 -9.66 6.66
C ILE A 300 20.92 -10.53 7.91
N GLU A 301 21.87 -11.41 8.22
CA GLU A 301 21.77 -12.27 9.40
C GLU A 301 21.85 -11.49 10.72
N ARG A 302 22.66 -10.42 10.79
CA ARG A 302 22.67 -9.53 11.95
C ARG A 302 21.32 -8.82 12.13
N TYR A 303 20.73 -8.29 11.08
CA TYR A 303 19.41 -7.66 11.13
C TYR A 303 18.29 -8.65 11.48
N LYS A 304 18.29 -9.86 10.91
CA LYS A 304 17.33 -10.91 11.26
C LYS A 304 17.47 -11.33 12.71
N LYS A 305 18.69 -11.45 13.23
CA LYS A 305 18.93 -11.75 14.64
C LYS A 305 18.34 -10.65 15.53
N LEU A 306 18.61 -9.38 15.25
CA LEU A 306 18.03 -8.27 16.01
C LEU A 306 16.51 -8.32 16.02
N ASN A 307 15.87 -8.50 14.86
CA ASN A 307 14.41 -8.57 14.78
C ASN A 307 13.84 -9.79 15.52
N ARG A 308 14.49 -10.96 15.43
CA ARG A 308 14.11 -12.13 16.25
C ARG A 308 14.16 -11.82 17.74
N ASP A 309 15.24 -11.18 18.20
CA ASP A 309 15.39 -10.81 19.61
C ASP A 309 14.32 -9.79 20.03
N LEU A 310 14.04 -8.77 19.19
CA LEU A 310 12.97 -7.78 19.44
C LEU A 310 11.59 -8.45 19.55
N PHE A 311 11.26 -9.35 18.64
CA PHE A 311 9.95 -10.04 18.64
C PHE A 311 9.79 -10.96 19.84
N GLN A 312 10.87 -11.65 20.26
CA GLN A 312 10.85 -12.45 21.49
C GLN A 312 10.67 -11.58 22.73
N THR A 313 11.30 -10.41 22.79
CA THR A 313 11.13 -9.45 23.89
C THR A 313 9.70 -8.91 23.91
N LEU A 314 9.12 -8.53 22.77
CA LEU A 314 7.72 -8.09 22.67
C LEU A 314 6.74 -9.14 23.22
N ASP A 315 6.99 -10.42 22.97
CA ASP A 315 6.14 -11.51 23.46
C ASP A 315 6.28 -11.73 24.98
N LYS A 316 7.53 -11.75 25.49
CA LYS A 316 7.81 -12.00 26.91
C LYS A 316 7.46 -10.83 27.83
N GLU A 317 7.68 -9.61 27.36
CA GLU A 317 7.62 -8.38 28.15
C GLU A 317 6.38 -7.52 27.80
N GLU A 318 5.35 -8.10 27.16
CA GLU A 318 4.14 -7.39 26.69
C GLU A 318 3.48 -6.52 27.78
N LYS A 319 3.49 -6.98 29.04
CA LYS A 319 2.90 -6.28 30.18
C LYS A 319 3.89 -5.40 30.95
N ASN A 320 5.13 -5.35 30.51
CA ASN A 320 6.18 -4.58 31.18
C ASN A 320 6.03 -3.09 30.81
N PRO A 321 5.82 -2.18 31.79
CA PRO A 321 5.72 -0.75 31.52
C PRO A 321 7.01 -0.15 30.91
N GLU A 322 8.15 -0.81 31.06
CA GLU A 322 9.45 -0.41 30.50
C GLU A 322 9.74 -1.02 29.12
N LEU A 323 8.80 -1.79 28.53
CA LEU A 323 8.99 -2.47 27.24
C LEU A 323 9.56 -1.54 26.15
N LYS A 324 8.98 -0.35 25.98
CA LYS A 324 9.44 0.63 24.98
C LYS A 324 10.89 1.06 25.21
N PHE A 325 11.30 1.22 26.47
CA PHE A 325 12.68 1.57 26.84
C PHE A 325 13.63 0.41 26.55
N ILE A 326 13.25 -0.82 26.90
CA ILE A 326 14.03 -2.04 26.61
C ILE A 326 14.30 -2.16 25.10
N LEU A 327 13.24 -2.06 24.29
CA LEU A 327 13.35 -2.17 22.83
C LEU A 327 14.20 -1.03 22.24
N SER A 328 14.04 0.20 22.75
CA SER A 328 14.85 1.35 22.31
C SER A 328 16.33 1.11 22.56
N ASN A 329 16.69 0.56 23.73
CA ASN A 329 18.08 0.23 24.06
C ASN A 329 18.64 -0.87 23.16
N MET A 330 17.84 -1.88 22.82
CA MET A 330 18.24 -2.94 21.88
C MET A 330 18.58 -2.36 20.50
N ILE A 331 17.72 -1.49 19.96
CA ILE A 331 17.93 -0.85 18.65
C ILE A 331 19.14 0.10 18.68
N ASN A 332 19.26 0.93 19.72
CA ASN A 332 20.40 1.84 19.87
C ASN A 332 21.73 1.09 19.99
N THR A 333 21.76 0.00 20.75
CA THR A 333 22.96 -0.82 20.90
C THR A 333 23.34 -1.47 19.57
N ALA A 334 22.38 -2.05 18.85
CA ALA A 334 22.63 -2.70 17.58
C ALA A 334 23.06 -1.75 16.46
N SER A 335 22.64 -0.48 16.52
CA SER A 335 23.07 0.57 15.58
C SER A 335 24.38 1.26 15.98
N GLY A 336 25.04 0.85 17.08
CA GLY A 336 26.25 1.50 17.58
C GLY A 336 26.01 2.94 18.05
N GLY A 337 24.78 3.29 18.43
CA GLY A 337 24.38 4.63 18.85
C GLY A 337 24.23 5.64 17.71
N VAL A 338 24.24 5.19 16.46
CA VAL A 338 24.14 6.06 15.26
C VAL A 338 22.69 6.34 14.86
N ALA A 339 21.73 5.51 15.30
CA ALA A 339 20.32 5.72 14.99
C ALA A 339 19.80 7.03 15.60
N SER A 340 19.00 7.78 14.84
CA SER A 340 18.39 9.00 15.37
C SER A 340 17.33 8.64 16.42
N LEU A 341 17.22 9.45 17.47
CA LEU A 341 16.21 9.22 18.53
C LEU A 341 14.77 9.22 17.97
N GLU A 342 14.51 9.99 16.92
CA GLU A 342 13.20 10.05 16.29
C GLU A 342 12.90 8.76 15.50
N ASP A 343 13.87 8.25 14.73
CA ASP A 343 13.69 6.99 13.98
C ASP A 343 13.44 5.82 14.92
N VAL A 344 14.20 5.75 16.03
CA VAL A 344 14.01 4.71 17.06
C VAL A 344 12.61 4.83 17.66
N LYS A 345 12.17 6.04 18.00
CA LYS A 345 10.84 6.27 18.56
C LYS A 345 9.73 5.81 17.59
N LEU A 346 9.81 6.20 16.32
CA LEU A 346 8.85 5.78 15.29
C LEU A 346 8.82 4.26 15.10
N GLN A 347 9.99 3.63 15.07
CA GLN A 347 10.11 2.18 14.99
C GLN A 347 9.47 1.48 16.20
N ILE A 348 9.68 2.01 17.41
CA ILE A 348 9.05 1.48 18.63
C ILE A 348 7.53 1.66 18.61
N GLU A 349 7.02 2.82 18.20
CA GLU A 349 5.59 3.07 18.07
C GLU A 349 4.94 2.10 17.08
N GLN A 350 5.59 1.81 15.96
CA GLN A 350 5.10 0.81 15.00
C GLN A 350 5.14 -0.61 15.58
N LEU A 351 6.27 -1.02 16.18
CA LEU A 351 6.45 -2.35 16.78
C LEU A 351 5.49 -2.64 17.92
N THR A 352 5.11 -1.61 18.69
CA THR A 352 4.21 -1.71 19.85
C THR A 352 2.78 -1.30 19.54
N SER A 353 2.44 -1.12 18.26
CA SER A 353 1.04 -0.91 17.86
C SER A 353 0.20 -2.15 18.16
N PRO A 354 -1.08 -2.01 18.54
CA PRO A 354 -1.96 -3.16 18.80
C PRO A 354 -1.98 -4.16 17.64
N TRP A 355 -2.05 -3.64 16.41
CA TRP A 355 -2.00 -4.43 15.19
C TRP A 355 -0.71 -5.24 15.05
N MET A 356 0.47 -4.60 15.16
CA MET A 356 1.75 -5.29 14.97
C MET A 356 1.96 -6.38 16.03
N MET A 357 1.61 -6.09 17.28
CA MET A 357 1.71 -7.07 18.37
C MET A 357 0.81 -8.29 18.12
N PHE A 358 -0.41 -8.07 17.62
CA PHE A 358 -1.29 -9.16 17.20
C PHE A 358 -0.68 -9.93 16.03
N PHE A 359 -0.32 -9.23 14.95
CA PHE A 359 0.18 -9.82 13.71
C PHE A 359 1.41 -10.70 13.94
N LEU A 360 2.42 -10.21 14.67
CA LEU A 360 3.64 -10.97 14.97
C LEU A 360 3.37 -12.27 15.71
N LYS A 361 2.38 -12.28 16.60
CA LYS A 361 2.00 -13.45 17.42
C LYS A 361 1.11 -14.42 16.68
N TYR A 362 0.27 -13.91 15.78
CA TYR A 362 -0.76 -14.69 15.13
C TYR A 362 -0.20 -15.71 14.13
N ASP A 363 -0.73 -16.93 14.19
CA ASP A 363 -0.39 -18.03 13.29
C ASP A 363 -1.62 -18.41 12.43
N PRO A 364 -1.64 -18.05 11.13
CA PRO A 364 -2.78 -18.31 10.25
C PRO A 364 -3.04 -19.80 10.03
N ARG A 365 -2.06 -20.68 10.27
CA ARG A 365 -2.23 -22.14 10.15
C ARG A 365 -3.36 -22.65 11.04
N ILE A 366 -3.59 -22.00 12.18
CA ILE A 366 -4.67 -22.35 13.12
C ILE A 366 -6.04 -22.15 12.47
N ALA A 367 -6.28 -20.96 11.90
CA ALA A 367 -7.55 -20.69 11.23
C ALA A 367 -7.69 -21.48 9.93
N LEU A 368 -6.63 -21.62 9.14
CA LEU A 368 -6.64 -22.34 7.87
C LEU A 368 -7.03 -23.82 8.02
N ARG A 369 -6.65 -24.48 9.13
CA ARG A 369 -7.07 -25.86 9.46
C ARG A 369 -8.57 -26.00 9.70
N GLU A 370 -9.24 -24.92 10.07
CA GLU A 370 -10.66 -24.96 10.41
C GLU A 370 -11.58 -24.56 9.25
N VAL A 371 -11.03 -23.97 8.19
CA VAL A 371 -11.80 -23.59 7.00
C VAL A 371 -12.49 -24.82 6.40
N LYS A 372 -13.80 -24.73 6.20
CA LYS A 372 -14.62 -25.79 5.61
C LYS A 372 -15.05 -25.51 4.17
N CYS A 373 -15.15 -24.24 3.79
CA CYS A 373 -15.51 -23.85 2.43
C CYS A 373 -14.31 -23.99 1.46
N PRO A 374 -14.56 -24.03 0.14
CA PRO A 374 -13.51 -24.03 -0.88
C PRO A 374 -12.55 -22.84 -0.77
N LEU A 375 -11.26 -23.09 -1.04
CA LEU A 375 -10.19 -22.12 -0.91
C LEU A 375 -9.37 -22.02 -2.21
N LEU A 376 -9.22 -20.80 -2.74
CA LEU A 376 -8.16 -20.46 -3.70
C LEU A 376 -7.10 -19.64 -2.98
N ALA A 377 -5.83 -19.99 -3.14
CA ALA A 377 -4.72 -19.10 -2.79
C ALA A 377 -3.84 -18.87 -4.00
N ILE A 378 -3.58 -17.61 -4.34
CA ILE A 378 -2.68 -17.24 -5.41
C ILE A 378 -1.65 -16.23 -4.93
N ASN A 379 -0.41 -16.37 -5.41
CA ASN A 379 0.68 -15.41 -5.15
C ASN A 379 1.47 -15.20 -6.44
N GLY A 380 2.08 -14.02 -6.60
CA GLY A 380 3.11 -13.81 -7.60
C GLY A 380 4.46 -14.38 -7.18
N ASP A 381 5.24 -14.93 -8.10
CA ASP A 381 6.57 -15.49 -7.80
C ASP A 381 7.64 -14.42 -7.47
N LYS A 382 7.37 -13.15 -7.81
CA LYS A 382 8.18 -11.97 -7.43
C LYS A 382 7.62 -11.26 -6.20
N ASP A 383 6.71 -11.87 -5.46
CA ASP A 383 6.24 -11.31 -4.21
C ASP A 383 7.34 -11.38 -3.12
N LEU A 384 7.94 -10.23 -2.83
CA LEU A 384 8.95 -10.08 -1.78
C LEU A 384 8.34 -9.77 -0.40
N GLN A 385 7.04 -9.50 -0.31
CA GLN A 385 6.34 -9.22 0.94
C GLN A 385 5.76 -10.49 1.55
N VAL A 386 5.14 -11.32 0.72
CA VAL A 386 4.58 -12.62 1.10
C VAL A 386 5.14 -13.69 0.16
N PRO A 387 6.32 -14.27 0.49
CA PRO A 387 7.02 -15.18 -0.40
C PRO A 387 6.13 -16.35 -0.82
N SER A 388 5.88 -16.46 -2.12
CA SER A 388 4.87 -17.34 -2.72
C SER A 388 4.98 -18.79 -2.25
N LYS A 389 6.15 -19.42 -2.42
CA LYS A 389 6.33 -20.86 -2.23
C LYS A 389 6.05 -21.31 -0.80
N VAL A 390 6.60 -20.62 0.19
CA VAL A 390 6.42 -20.99 1.60
C VAL A 390 4.97 -20.76 2.06
N ASN A 391 4.36 -19.66 1.61
CA ASN A 391 2.99 -19.32 2.01
C ASN A 391 1.95 -20.22 1.34
N LEU A 392 2.02 -20.42 0.02
CA LEU A 392 1.11 -21.32 -0.70
C LEU A 392 1.21 -22.75 -0.16
N LYS A 393 2.42 -23.25 0.11
CA LYS A 393 2.61 -24.57 0.73
C LYS A 393 1.98 -24.63 2.11
N ALA A 394 2.26 -23.67 2.99
CA ALA A 394 1.73 -23.65 4.35
C ALA A 394 0.20 -23.52 4.38
N ILE A 395 -0.39 -22.76 3.45
CA ILE A 395 -1.85 -22.67 3.25
C ILE A 395 -2.43 -24.04 2.88
N SER A 396 -1.89 -24.67 1.83
CA SER A 396 -2.35 -25.98 1.37
C SER A 396 -2.21 -27.05 2.44
N ASP A 397 -1.05 -27.12 3.12
CA ASP A 397 -0.79 -28.12 4.15
C ASP A 397 -1.70 -27.94 5.37
N SER A 398 -1.92 -26.68 5.78
CA SER A 398 -2.80 -26.37 6.91
C SER A 398 -4.26 -26.71 6.59
N PHE A 399 -4.76 -26.31 5.43
CA PHE A 399 -6.11 -26.64 4.99
C PHE A 399 -6.33 -28.16 4.91
N ASN A 400 -5.36 -28.89 4.36
CA ASN A 400 -5.41 -30.36 4.26
C ASN A 400 -5.10 -31.09 5.58
N LYS A 401 -4.79 -30.36 6.67
CA LYS A 401 -4.37 -30.92 7.97
C LYS A 401 -3.19 -31.90 7.86
N VAL A 402 -2.22 -31.58 7.00
CA VAL A 402 -1.01 -32.39 6.86
C VAL A 402 -0.12 -32.17 8.08
N GLU A 403 0.09 -33.21 8.88
CA GLU A 403 1.09 -33.22 9.96
C GLU A 403 2.39 -33.87 9.49
N ASP A 404 3.51 -33.15 9.63
CA ASP A 404 4.85 -33.66 9.36
C ASP A 404 5.38 -34.42 10.59
N THR A 405 4.95 -35.67 10.76
CA THR A 405 5.34 -36.51 11.90
C THR A 405 6.44 -37.53 11.56
N GLY A 406 7.10 -37.42 10.41
CA GLY A 406 8.14 -38.37 9.96
C GLY A 406 7.64 -39.80 9.70
N ASN A 407 6.39 -40.12 10.06
CA ASN A 407 5.66 -41.35 9.81
C ASN A 407 4.23 -40.97 9.36
N SER A 408 4.11 -40.33 8.20
CA SER A 408 2.89 -39.66 7.75
C SER A 408 1.69 -40.61 7.61
N LYS A 409 0.73 -40.51 8.52
CA LYS A 409 -0.70 -40.72 8.19
C LYS A 409 -1.30 -39.37 7.84
N VAL A 410 -1.41 -39.08 6.55
CA VAL A 410 -2.15 -37.92 6.04
C VAL A 410 -3.63 -38.19 6.22
N THR A 411 -4.29 -37.52 7.16
CA THR A 411 -5.75 -37.49 7.28
C THR A 411 -6.30 -36.40 6.35
N LYS A 412 -6.36 -36.69 5.04
CA LYS A 412 -7.05 -35.80 4.07
C LYS A 412 -8.51 -35.64 4.49
N THR A 413 -8.89 -34.44 4.93
CA THR A 413 -10.27 -34.18 5.40
C THR A 413 -11.02 -33.14 4.57
N ASN A 414 -10.34 -32.33 3.74
CA ASN A 414 -11.00 -31.37 2.83
C ASN A 414 -10.11 -31.13 1.59
N ASN A 415 -10.57 -31.50 0.38
CA ASN A 415 -9.73 -31.46 -0.84
C ASN A 415 -9.95 -30.23 -1.73
N ASP A 416 -10.86 -29.31 -1.37
CA ASP A 416 -11.17 -28.17 -2.25
C ASP A 416 -10.28 -26.95 -1.96
N VAL A 417 -8.96 -27.17 -1.96
CA VAL A 417 -7.96 -26.12 -1.96
C VAL A 417 -7.21 -26.11 -3.29
N THR A 418 -7.11 -24.93 -3.89
CA THR A 418 -6.31 -24.67 -5.08
C THR A 418 -5.22 -23.66 -4.74
N THR A 419 -3.96 -23.98 -5.02
CA THR A 419 -2.84 -23.04 -4.88
C THR A 419 -2.20 -22.78 -6.24
N ILE A 420 -1.94 -21.52 -6.57
CA ILE A 420 -1.34 -21.13 -7.87
C ILE A 420 -0.27 -20.07 -7.64
N GLU A 421 0.96 -20.37 -8.06
CA GLU A 421 2.03 -19.39 -8.19
C GLU A 421 1.98 -18.79 -9.60
N LEU A 422 1.87 -17.46 -9.70
CA LEU A 422 1.77 -16.73 -10.96
C LEU A 422 3.13 -16.11 -11.32
N GLU A 423 3.69 -16.58 -12.42
CA GLU A 423 5.00 -16.14 -12.92
C GLU A 423 5.03 -14.65 -13.30
N GLY A 424 6.08 -13.97 -12.87
CA GLY A 424 6.38 -12.58 -13.18
C GLY A 424 5.62 -11.55 -12.36
N LEU A 425 4.78 -11.96 -11.41
CA LEU A 425 3.91 -11.03 -10.67
C LEU A 425 4.49 -10.66 -9.29
N ASN A 426 4.37 -9.38 -8.91
CA ASN A 426 4.70 -8.90 -7.57
C ASN A 426 3.53 -9.07 -6.57
N HIS A 427 3.70 -8.52 -5.36
CA HIS A 427 2.68 -8.55 -4.30
C HIS A 427 1.31 -8.00 -4.74
N LEU A 428 1.29 -6.92 -5.53
CA LEU A 428 0.06 -6.28 -6.04
C LEU A 428 -0.49 -6.96 -7.31
N PHE A 429 0.03 -8.15 -7.67
CA PHE A 429 -0.30 -8.86 -8.90
C PHE A 429 0.00 -8.07 -10.18
N GLN A 430 1.04 -7.24 -10.17
CA GLN A 430 1.52 -6.53 -11.34
C GLN A 430 2.70 -7.27 -11.96
N GLU A 431 2.81 -7.27 -13.29
CA GLU A 431 4.03 -7.72 -13.96
C GLU A 431 5.20 -6.83 -13.54
N ALA A 432 6.20 -7.43 -12.91
CA ALA A 432 7.32 -6.71 -12.30
C ALA A 432 8.67 -7.28 -12.74
N VAL A 433 9.74 -6.50 -12.62
CA VAL A 433 11.10 -6.98 -12.89
C VAL A 433 11.71 -7.58 -11.64
N THR A 434 11.65 -6.88 -10.51
CA THR A 434 12.30 -7.29 -9.26
C THR A 434 11.33 -7.75 -8.17
N GLY A 435 10.10 -7.24 -8.17
CA GLY A 435 9.14 -7.44 -7.10
C GLY A 435 9.19 -6.37 -6.00
N MET A 436 10.12 -5.42 -6.10
CA MET A 436 10.32 -4.39 -5.09
C MET A 436 9.16 -3.38 -5.06
N PRO A 437 8.71 -2.93 -3.88
CA PRO A 437 7.68 -1.88 -3.76
C PRO A 437 8.02 -0.57 -4.46
N SER A 438 9.31 -0.26 -4.64
CA SER A 438 9.76 0.90 -5.40
C SER A 438 9.31 0.88 -6.88
N GLU A 439 9.03 -0.30 -7.44
CA GLU A 439 8.53 -0.40 -8.82
C GLU A 439 7.07 0.06 -8.94
N TYR A 440 6.27 0.01 -7.87
CA TYR A 440 4.82 0.26 -7.92
C TYR A 440 4.50 1.62 -8.53
N ALA A 441 5.23 2.67 -8.13
CA ALA A 441 5.03 4.01 -8.68
C ALA A 441 5.20 4.07 -10.21
N THR A 442 6.11 3.28 -10.75
CA THR A 442 6.52 3.31 -12.17
C THR A 442 5.69 2.40 -13.07
N ILE A 443 5.12 1.33 -12.52
CA ILE A 443 4.33 0.36 -13.28
C ILE A 443 2.99 1.01 -13.68
N GLU A 444 2.58 0.89 -14.94
CA GLU A 444 1.26 1.39 -15.38
C GLU A 444 0.12 0.39 -15.14
N GLN A 445 0.42 -0.91 -15.21
CA GLN A 445 -0.53 -1.98 -14.92
C GLN A 445 -0.91 -1.96 -13.44
N THR A 446 -2.19 -1.80 -13.13
CA THR A 446 -2.72 -1.88 -11.76
C THR A 446 -2.93 -3.32 -11.31
N PHE A 447 -3.37 -4.21 -12.20
CA PHE A 447 -3.62 -5.61 -11.85
C PHE A 447 -3.45 -6.50 -13.09
N SER A 448 -2.73 -7.62 -12.97
CA SER A 448 -2.46 -8.50 -14.11
C SER A 448 -3.75 -9.11 -14.67
N PRO A 449 -3.99 -9.00 -16.00
CA PRO A 449 -5.08 -9.71 -16.65
C PRO A 449 -5.05 -11.22 -16.42
N LYS A 450 -3.86 -11.83 -16.27
CA LYS A 450 -3.72 -13.26 -15.97
C LYS A 450 -4.33 -13.61 -14.61
N ALA A 451 -4.03 -12.80 -13.59
CA ALA A 451 -4.58 -12.97 -12.26
C ALA A 451 -6.11 -12.76 -12.25
N LEU A 452 -6.61 -11.73 -12.96
CA LEU A 452 -8.04 -11.48 -13.11
C LEU A 452 -8.81 -12.69 -13.67
N VAL A 453 -8.28 -13.32 -14.72
CA VAL A 453 -8.89 -14.51 -15.33
C VAL A 453 -8.88 -15.69 -14.36
N VAL A 454 -7.75 -15.97 -13.70
CA VAL A 454 -7.64 -17.07 -12.73
C VAL A 454 -8.66 -16.93 -11.60
N ILE A 455 -8.78 -15.73 -11.02
CA ILE A 455 -9.75 -15.44 -9.95
C ILE A 455 -11.17 -15.65 -10.47
N THR A 456 -11.50 -15.04 -11.61
CA THR A 456 -12.86 -15.07 -12.18
C THR A 456 -13.30 -16.48 -12.55
N ASP A 457 -12.47 -17.23 -13.28
CA ASP A 457 -12.79 -18.59 -13.70
C ASP A 457 -12.97 -19.54 -12.51
N TRP A 458 -12.15 -19.37 -11.47
CA TRP A 458 -12.26 -20.19 -10.26
C TRP A 458 -13.54 -19.87 -9.47
N ILE A 459 -13.91 -18.59 -9.35
CA ILE A 459 -15.15 -18.18 -8.68
C ILE A 459 -16.36 -18.68 -9.48
N LEU A 460 -16.39 -18.48 -10.80
CA LEU A 460 -17.51 -18.85 -11.65
C LEU A 460 -17.84 -20.35 -11.59
N LYS A 461 -16.83 -21.22 -11.43
CA LYS A 461 -17.03 -22.67 -11.22
C LYS A 461 -17.78 -23.03 -9.93
N ARG A 462 -17.85 -22.11 -8.96
CA ARG A 462 -18.50 -22.31 -7.65
C ARG A 462 -19.83 -21.59 -7.52
N VAL A 463 -20.04 -20.56 -8.35
CA VAL A 463 -21.24 -19.73 -8.27
C VAL A 463 -22.19 -19.86 -9.45
N ARG A 464 -21.79 -20.50 -10.55
CA ARG A 464 -22.69 -20.77 -11.68
C ARG A 464 -23.51 -22.04 -11.49
#